data_AF-A0A1A6H8B5-F1
#
_entry.id   AF-A0A1A6H8B5-F1
#
_cell.length_a   1.000
_cell.length_b   1.000
_cell.length_c   1.000
_cell.angle_alpha   90.00
_cell.angle_beta   90.00
_cell.angle_gamma   90.00
#
_symmetry.space_group_name_H-M   'P 1'
#
loop_
_entity.id
_entity.type
_entity.pdbx_description
1 polymer ?
#
loop_
_entity_poly.entity_id
_entity_poly.type
_entity_poly.pdbx_seq_one_letter_code
_entity_poly.pdbx_strand_id
1 'polypeptide(L)'
;MNATLQCLSNTELFAEYLALGQYRVGRPEPSPEPEQPAGRGPHGQGEVTEQLAHLVRALWTLEYTPQHSRDFKSIVSKNALQYRGNSQHDAQEFLLWLLDRVHEDLNHAVKQSGQPPLKIVLTEMYYDGFHRSFSDTDDLETVHESDCIFAFETPEIFRPEGILSQR
;
A
#
# COMPACT_ATOMS: atom_id res chain seq x y z
N MET A 1 -1.11 -5.38 -18.20
CA MET A 1 -2.05 -5.68 -17.09
C MET A 1 -1.88 -7.09 -16.53
N ASN A 2 -2.17 -8.18 -17.27
CA ASN A 2 -2.06 -9.54 -16.71
C ASN A 2 -0.65 -9.88 -16.19
N ALA A 3 0.40 -9.49 -16.92
CA ALA A 3 1.78 -9.66 -16.47
C ALA A 3 2.02 -9.00 -15.10
N THR A 4 1.63 -7.73 -14.97
CA THR A 4 1.68 -6.98 -13.71
C THR A 4 0.95 -7.68 -12.56
N LEU A 5 -0.27 -8.16 -12.82
CA LEU A 5 -1.09 -8.87 -11.82
C LEU A 5 -0.43 -10.18 -11.37
N GLN A 6 0.15 -10.92 -12.31
CA GLN A 6 0.89 -12.14 -11.99
C GLN A 6 2.14 -11.82 -11.17
N CYS A 7 2.91 -10.78 -11.53
CA CYS A 7 4.07 -10.35 -10.74
C CYS A 7 3.66 -9.98 -9.30
N LEU A 8 2.64 -9.13 -9.14
CA LEU A 8 2.16 -8.74 -7.81
C LEU A 8 1.60 -9.90 -7.00
N SER A 9 0.91 -10.85 -7.65
CA SER A 9 0.40 -12.06 -7.00
C SER A 9 1.53 -13.00 -6.56
N ASN A 10 2.74 -12.89 -7.12
CA ASN A 10 3.92 -13.65 -6.71
C ASN A 10 4.83 -12.86 -5.75
N THR A 11 4.48 -11.62 -5.40
CA THR A 11 5.14 -10.88 -4.32
C THR A 11 4.46 -11.26 -3.01
N GLU A 12 4.98 -12.28 -2.32
CA GLU A 12 4.33 -12.97 -1.19
C GLU A 12 3.73 -12.01 -0.15
N LEU A 13 4.52 -11.08 0.39
CA LEU A 13 4.04 -10.14 1.42
C LEU A 13 2.89 -9.25 0.93
N PHE A 14 2.96 -8.79 -0.32
CA PHE A 14 1.93 -7.95 -0.91
C PHE A 14 0.64 -8.76 -1.15
N ALA A 15 0.78 -9.97 -1.70
CA ALA A 15 -0.33 -10.85 -1.98
C ALA A 15 -1.04 -11.30 -0.70
N GLU A 16 -0.29 -11.69 0.33
CA GLU A 16 -0.82 -12.08 1.65
C GLU A 16 -1.59 -10.91 2.29
N TYR A 17 -0.98 -9.73 2.33
CA TYR A 17 -1.58 -8.52 2.91
C TYR A 17 -2.95 -8.20 2.29
N LEU A 18 -3.05 -8.28 0.96
CA LEU A 18 -4.30 -8.07 0.24
C LEU A 18 -5.29 -9.23 0.41
N ALA A 19 -4.85 -10.48 0.25
CA ALA A 19 -5.72 -11.66 0.30
C ALA A 19 -6.36 -11.88 1.69
N LEU A 20 -5.62 -11.57 2.75
CA LEU A 20 -6.10 -11.62 4.14
C LEU A 20 -6.91 -10.38 4.55
N GLY A 21 -6.96 -9.34 3.71
CA GLY A 21 -7.70 -8.11 4.01
C GLY A 21 -7.09 -7.27 5.14
N GLN A 22 -5.79 -7.44 5.41
CA GLN A 22 -5.08 -6.74 6.49
C GLN A 22 -5.06 -5.22 6.29
N TYR A 23 -5.18 -4.76 5.05
CA TYR A 23 -5.31 -3.35 4.70
C TYR A 23 -6.57 -2.64 5.20
N ARG A 24 -7.55 -3.41 5.67
CA ARG A 24 -8.80 -2.89 6.22
C ARG A 24 -8.70 -2.57 7.72
N VAL A 25 -7.64 -3.06 8.38
CA VAL A 25 -7.44 -2.90 9.83
C VAL A 25 -7.31 -1.41 10.16
N GLY A 26 -8.20 -0.90 11.01
CA GLY A 26 -8.26 0.52 11.38
C GLY A 26 -9.30 1.34 10.63
N ARG A 27 -9.88 0.87 9.51
CA ARG A 27 -10.98 1.60 8.85
C ARG A 27 -12.20 1.68 9.81
N PRO A 28 -12.82 2.86 9.99
CA PRO A 28 -14.06 2.94 10.76
C PRO A 28 -15.10 2.00 10.16
N GLU A 29 -15.67 1.10 10.96
CA GLU A 29 -16.79 0.27 10.52
C GLU A 29 -17.89 1.18 9.97
N PRO A 30 -18.46 0.89 8.78
CA PRO A 30 -19.57 1.67 8.27
C PRO A 30 -20.71 1.58 9.30
N SER A 31 -21.19 2.74 9.75
CA SER A 31 -22.37 2.84 10.61
C SER A 31 -23.52 2.03 10.01
N PRO A 32 -24.33 1.33 10.84
CA PRO A 32 -25.44 0.51 10.35
C PRO A 32 -26.56 1.39 9.81
N GLU A 33 -26.40 1.86 8.57
CA GLU A 33 -27.47 2.41 7.74
C GLU A 33 -28.13 1.26 6.94
N PRO A 34 -29.43 1.36 6.65
CA PRO A 34 -30.23 0.25 6.11
C PRO A 34 -29.63 -0.29 4.81
N GLU A 35 -29.55 -1.63 4.74
CA GLU A 35 -29.00 -2.46 3.66
C GLU A 35 -28.95 -1.78 2.29
N GLN A 36 -27.82 -1.14 1.99
CA GLN A 36 -27.49 -0.77 0.62
C GLN A 36 -26.94 -2.01 -0.09
N PRO A 37 -27.25 -2.22 -1.39
CA PRO A 37 -26.85 -3.42 -2.11
C PRO A 37 -25.34 -3.61 -2.00
N ALA A 38 -24.91 -4.83 -1.64
CA ALA A 38 -23.50 -5.22 -1.53
C ALA A 38 -22.71 -4.76 -2.77
N GLY A 39 -21.95 -3.67 -2.64
CA GLY A 39 -21.24 -3.07 -3.76
C GLY A 39 -21.02 -1.55 -3.72
N ARG A 40 -21.60 -0.82 -2.76
CA ARG A 40 -21.30 0.61 -2.55
C ARG A 40 -21.03 0.92 -1.07
N GLY A 41 -19.78 0.77 -0.66
CA GLY A 41 -19.25 1.48 0.51
C GLY A 41 -19.14 2.99 0.22
N PRO A 42 -18.78 3.82 1.22
CA PRO A 42 -18.79 5.28 1.10
C PRO A 42 -17.91 5.72 -0.08
N HIS A 43 -18.58 6.25 -1.11
CA HIS A 43 -18.06 6.95 -2.28
C HIS A 43 -16.64 6.60 -2.76
N GLY A 44 -16.48 5.48 -3.48
CA GLY A 44 -15.43 5.27 -4.49
C GLY A 44 -13.96 5.33 -4.04
N GLN A 45 -13.69 5.52 -2.75
CA GLN A 45 -12.35 5.54 -2.17
C GLN A 45 -11.94 4.11 -1.84
N GLY A 46 -10.75 3.67 -2.28
CA GLY A 46 -10.32 2.28 -2.08
C GLY A 46 -10.77 1.30 -3.17
N GLU A 47 -11.64 1.68 -4.12
CA GLU A 47 -12.29 0.70 -5.00
C GLU A 47 -11.32 -0.08 -5.89
N VAL A 48 -10.18 0.53 -6.26
CA VAL A 48 -9.13 -0.14 -7.03
C VAL A 48 -8.43 -1.18 -6.15
N THR A 49 -8.04 -0.79 -4.93
CA THR A 49 -7.39 -1.68 -3.96
C THR A 49 -8.30 -2.83 -3.55
N GLU A 50 -9.58 -2.55 -3.32
CA GLU A 50 -10.59 -3.56 -3.00
C GLU A 50 -10.71 -4.57 -4.14
N GLN A 51 -10.85 -4.14 -5.40
CA GLN A 51 -10.94 -5.10 -6.50
C GLN A 51 -9.65 -5.82 -6.83
N LEU A 52 -8.49 -5.19 -6.59
CA LEU A 52 -7.22 -5.89 -6.66
C LEU A 52 -7.16 -7.00 -5.61
N ALA A 53 -7.55 -6.72 -4.38
CA ALA A 53 -7.56 -7.69 -3.29
C ALA A 53 -8.51 -8.88 -3.57
N HIS A 54 -9.73 -8.62 -4.07
CA HIS A 54 -10.64 -9.68 -4.48
C HIS A 54 -10.05 -10.58 -5.58
N LEU A 55 -9.41 -9.98 -6.59
CA LEU A 55 -8.78 -10.72 -7.67
C LEU A 55 -7.60 -11.57 -7.17
N VAL A 56 -6.71 -10.99 -6.35
CA VAL A 56 -5.58 -11.70 -5.75
C VAL A 56 -6.08 -12.85 -4.88
N ARG A 57 -7.07 -12.62 -4.00
CA ARG A 57 -7.67 -13.68 -3.19
C ARG A 57 -8.19 -14.83 -4.05
N ALA A 58 -8.96 -14.54 -5.10
CA ALA A 58 -9.51 -15.57 -5.98
C ALA A 58 -8.42 -16.41 -6.69
N LEU A 59 -7.27 -15.80 -7.03
CA LEU A 59 -6.13 -16.52 -7.59
C LEU A 59 -5.52 -17.49 -6.56
N TRP A 60 -5.37 -17.06 -5.31
CA TRP A 60 -4.78 -17.85 -4.23
C TRP A 60 -5.71 -18.90 -3.63
N THR A 61 -7.03 -18.69 -3.66
CA THR A 61 -8.04 -19.67 -3.21
C THR A 61 -8.45 -20.66 -4.30
N LEU A 62 -7.87 -20.55 -5.51
CA LEU A 62 -8.24 -21.35 -6.68
C LEU A 62 -9.71 -21.17 -7.13
N GLU A 63 -10.34 -20.05 -6.75
CA GLU A 63 -11.72 -19.68 -7.12
C GLU A 63 -11.76 -18.74 -8.33
N TYR A 64 -10.61 -18.51 -8.97
CA TYR A 64 -10.48 -17.62 -10.10
C TYR A 64 -11.43 -17.98 -11.25
N THR A 65 -12.13 -16.96 -11.73
CA THR A 65 -12.89 -17.00 -12.98
C THR A 65 -12.52 -15.79 -13.85
N PRO A 66 -12.67 -15.87 -15.18
CA PRO A 66 -12.43 -14.73 -16.07
C PRO A 66 -13.23 -13.46 -15.72
N GLN A 67 -14.32 -13.60 -14.97
CA GLN A 67 -15.13 -12.48 -14.52
C GLN A 67 -14.36 -11.57 -13.55
N HIS A 68 -13.55 -12.13 -12.64
CA HIS A 68 -12.75 -11.35 -11.70
C HIS A 68 -11.80 -10.37 -12.40
N SER A 69 -11.13 -10.84 -13.47
CA SER A 69 -10.25 -9.97 -14.27
C SER A 69 -11.04 -8.90 -15.04
N ARG A 70 -12.26 -9.20 -15.50
CA ARG A 70 -13.13 -8.22 -16.17
C ARG A 70 -13.62 -7.15 -15.21
N ASP A 71 -13.99 -7.54 -14.00
CA ASP A 71 -14.45 -6.61 -12.97
C ASP A 71 -13.32 -5.68 -12.54
N PHE A 72 -12.12 -6.22 -12.32
CA PHE A 72 -10.93 -5.41 -12.06
C PHE A 72 -10.62 -4.46 -13.23
N LYS A 73 -10.65 -4.96 -14.48
CA LYS A 73 -10.46 -4.14 -15.68
C LYS A 73 -11.50 -3.01 -15.78
N SER A 74 -12.74 -3.26 -15.39
CA SER A 74 -13.81 -2.26 -15.37
C SER A 74 -13.47 -1.12 -14.40
N ILE A 75 -13.04 -1.45 -13.17
CA ILE A 75 -12.62 -0.47 -12.17
C ILE A 75 -11.38 0.31 -12.62
N VAL A 76 -10.39 -0.36 -13.22
CA VAL A 76 -9.21 0.32 -13.81
C VAL A 76 -9.64 1.32 -14.88
N SER A 77 -10.51 0.91 -15.81
CA SER A 77 -10.98 1.76 -16.92
C SER A 77 -11.86 2.93 -16.48
N LYS A 78 -12.48 2.81 -15.29
CA LYS A 78 -13.22 3.89 -14.63
C LYS A 78 -12.27 4.91 -14.00
N ASN A 79 -11.17 4.45 -13.38
CA ASN A 79 -10.24 5.30 -12.60
C ASN A 79 -9.10 5.91 -13.41
N ALA A 80 -8.77 5.32 -14.55
CA ALA A 80 -7.71 5.80 -15.44
C ALA A 80 -8.16 5.71 -16.89
N LEU A 81 -8.47 6.87 -17.48
CA LEU A 81 -9.02 6.99 -18.83
C LEU A 81 -8.10 6.38 -19.89
N GLN A 82 -6.78 6.44 -19.70
CA GLN A 82 -5.80 5.86 -20.61
C GLN A 82 -5.93 4.35 -20.75
N TYR A 83 -6.45 3.65 -19.74
CA TYR A 83 -6.68 2.22 -19.78
C TYR A 83 -8.11 1.88 -20.23
N ARG A 84 -8.87 2.79 -20.83
CA ARG A 84 -10.17 2.44 -21.43
C ARG A 84 -9.98 1.68 -22.73
N GLY A 85 -10.86 0.70 -22.97
CA GLY A 85 -10.82 -0.14 -24.16
C GLY A 85 -9.77 -1.25 -24.09
N ASN A 86 -9.40 -1.76 -25.26
CA ASN A 86 -8.61 -2.99 -25.43
C ASN A 86 -7.27 -2.75 -26.16
N SER A 87 -6.79 -1.51 -26.19
CA SER A 87 -5.45 -1.21 -26.69
C SER A 87 -4.38 -1.92 -25.87
N GLN A 88 -3.24 -2.17 -26.49
CA GLN A 88 -2.06 -2.62 -25.75
C GLN A 88 -1.49 -1.45 -24.94
N HIS A 89 -0.97 -1.75 -23.76
CA HIS A 89 -0.38 -0.80 -22.84
C HIS A 89 0.93 -1.35 -22.30
N ASP A 90 1.86 -0.46 -21.97
CA ASP A 90 3.08 -0.83 -21.28
C ASP A 90 2.76 -1.42 -19.90
N ALA A 91 3.41 -2.53 -19.55
CA ALA A 91 3.17 -3.20 -18.27
C ALA A 91 3.79 -2.46 -17.09
N GLN A 92 4.89 -1.74 -17.31
CA GLN A 92 5.60 -0.96 -16.30
C GLN A 92 4.83 0.33 -15.97
N GLU A 93 4.31 1.02 -16.99
CA GLU A 93 3.43 2.19 -16.78
C GLU A 93 2.18 1.80 -15.98
N PHE A 94 1.56 0.67 -16.33
CA PHE A 94 0.42 0.14 -15.59
C PHE A 94 0.77 -0.25 -14.15
N LEU A 95 1.95 -0.83 -13.92
CA LEU A 95 2.41 -1.21 -12.58
C LEU A 95 2.56 0.02 -11.68
N LEU A 96 3.26 1.06 -12.15
CA LEU A 96 3.46 2.29 -11.38
C LEU A 96 2.13 2.92 -11.01
N TRP A 97 1.23 3.09 -11.99
CA TRP A 97 -0.09 3.62 -11.74
C TRP A 97 -0.88 2.81 -10.71
N LEU A 98 -0.82 1.48 -10.77
CA LEU A 98 -1.55 0.61 -9.86
C LEU A 98 -1.01 0.71 -8.44
N LEU A 99 0.32 0.72 -8.27
CA LEU A 99 0.96 0.87 -6.96
C LEU A 99 0.69 2.23 -6.34
N ASP A 100 0.80 3.32 -7.12
CA ASP A 100 0.44 4.67 -6.66
C ASP A 100 -1.01 4.69 -6.18
N ARG A 101 -1.93 4.08 -6.94
CA ARG A 101 -3.34 4.09 -6.58
C ARG A 101 -3.64 3.25 -5.33
N VAL A 102 -2.96 2.11 -5.16
CA VAL A 102 -3.04 1.33 -3.92
C VAL A 102 -2.52 2.13 -2.74
N HIS A 103 -1.35 2.77 -2.89
CA HIS A 103 -0.76 3.59 -1.84
C HIS A 103 -1.69 4.74 -1.41
N GLU A 104 -2.27 5.47 -2.36
CA GLU A 104 -3.22 6.55 -2.08
C GLU A 104 -4.48 6.04 -1.35
N ASP A 105 -5.05 4.93 -1.81
CA ASP A 105 -6.23 4.30 -1.18
C ASP A 105 -5.96 3.91 0.28
N LEU A 106 -4.78 3.36 0.58
CA LEU A 106 -4.36 2.96 1.92
C LEU A 106 -4.08 4.17 2.83
N ASN A 107 -3.34 5.16 2.33
CA ASN A 107 -3.06 6.38 3.06
C ASN A 107 -4.32 7.16 3.42
N HIS A 108 -5.30 7.18 2.51
CA HIS A 108 -6.57 7.82 2.77
C HIS A 108 -7.37 7.09 3.86
N ALA A 109 -7.33 5.76 3.88
CA ALA A 109 -7.97 4.96 4.93
C ALA A 109 -7.35 5.21 6.31
N VAL A 110 -6.00 5.29 6.38
CA VAL A 110 -5.29 5.63 7.63
C VAL A 110 -5.68 7.03 8.10
N LYS A 111 -5.66 8.03 7.22
CA LYS A 111 -6.08 9.41 7.58
C LYS A 111 -7.51 9.50 8.11
N GLN A 112 -8.42 8.66 7.61
CA GLN A 112 -9.81 8.61 8.07
C GLN A 112 -9.99 7.85 9.39
N SER A 113 -9.14 6.86 9.68
CA SER A 113 -9.20 6.09 10.92
C SER A 113 -8.86 6.90 12.16
N GLY A 114 -8.29 8.10 11.99
CA GLY A 114 -7.71 8.87 13.09
C GLY A 114 -6.50 8.18 13.74
N GLN A 115 -6.04 7.05 13.19
CA GLN A 115 -4.76 6.47 13.58
C GLN A 115 -3.64 7.37 13.05
N PRO A 116 -2.65 7.67 13.89
CA PRO A 116 -1.51 8.43 13.43
C PRO A 116 -0.73 7.64 12.36
N PRO A 117 -0.18 8.32 11.35
CA PRO A 117 0.68 7.67 10.36
C PRO A 117 1.87 6.99 11.05
N LEU A 118 2.24 5.81 10.54
CA LEU A 118 3.44 5.10 10.98
C LEU A 118 4.67 5.99 10.77
N LYS A 119 5.50 6.14 11.80
CA LYS A 119 6.78 6.85 11.69
C LYS A 119 7.88 5.88 11.33
N ILE A 120 8.48 6.09 10.17
CA ILE A 120 9.69 5.40 9.76
C ILE A 120 10.88 6.18 10.32
N VAL A 121 11.73 5.50 11.08
CA VAL A 121 13.01 6.05 11.53
C VAL A 121 14.10 5.46 10.65
N LEU A 122 14.80 6.32 9.93
CA LEU A 122 16.01 5.97 9.22
C LEU A 122 17.21 6.17 10.14
N THR A 123 18.08 5.19 10.23
CA THR A 123 19.28 5.29 11.07
C THR A 123 20.46 4.52 10.48
N GLU A 124 21.63 5.13 10.60
CA GLU A 124 22.91 4.50 10.34
C GLU A 124 23.30 3.65 11.54
N MET A 125 23.54 2.35 11.32
CA MET A 125 23.95 1.42 12.37
C MET A 125 25.14 0.57 11.94
N TYR A 126 26.07 0.37 12.88
CA TYR A 126 27.20 -0.55 12.74
C TYR A 126 27.21 -1.56 13.89
N TYR A 127 28.25 -2.40 13.94
CA TYR A 127 28.40 -3.46 14.95
C TYR A 127 28.43 -2.93 16.40
N ASP A 128 28.72 -1.65 16.61
CA ASP A 128 28.77 -0.94 17.89
C ASP A 128 27.51 -0.08 18.18
N GLY A 129 26.48 -0.19 17.34
CA GLY A 129 25.13 0.33 17.59
C GLY A 129 24.68 1.48 16.67
N PHE A 130 23.77 2.30 17.18
CA PHE A 130 23.20 3.47 16.47
C PHE A 130 24.22 4.60 16.39
N HIS A 131 24.47 5.10 15.17
CA HIS A 131 25.42 6.18 14.92
C HIS A 131 24.72 7.49 14.57
N ARG A 132 23.70 7.42 13.71
CA ARG A 132 23.01 8.62 13.21
C ARG A 132 21.54 8.31 12.92
N SER A 133 20.65 9.24 13.17
CA SER A 133 19.25 9.17 12.73
C SER A 133 18.98 10.29 11.74
N PHE A 134 18.14 10.02 10.74
CA PHE A 134 17.75 10.99 9.73
C PHE A 134 16.29 11.40 9.91
N SER A 135 16.00 12.66 9.61
CA SER A 135 14.70 13.28 9.68
C SER A 135 14.33 13.92 8.33
N ASP A 136 13.04 14.21 8.12
CA ASP A 136 12.55 14.84 6.89
C ASP A 136 13.11 16.26 6.66
N THR A 137 13.74 16.86 7.67
CA THR A 137 14.39 18.18 7.56
C THR A 137 15.87 18.11 7.18
N ASP A 138 16.47 16.91 7.19
CA ASP A 138 17.86 16.72 6.83
C ASP A 138 18.02 16.69 5.30
N ASP A 139 19.12 17.25 4.81
CA ASP A 139 19.45 17.21 3.38
C ASP A 139 19.85 15.80 2.97
N LEU A 140 19.33 15.30 1.84
CA LEU A 140 19.70 14.01 1.27
C LEU A 140 21.19 13.92 0.90
N GLU A 141 21.87 15.05 0.68
CA GLU A 141 23.31 15.08 0.45
C GLU A 141 24.13 14.59 1.65
N THR A 142 23.53 14.52 2.84
CA THR A 142 24.18 14.03 4.05
C THR A 142 24.25 12.50 4.13
N VAL A 143 23.57 11.80 3.23
CA VAL A 143 23.59 10.33 3.11
C VAL A 143 24.58 9.92 2.04
N HIS A 144 25.61 9.16 2.41
CA HIS A 144 26.59 8.62 1.47
C HIS A 144 26.25 7.20 1.03
N GLU A 145 26.69 6.80 -0.17
CA GLU A 145 26.49 5.43 -0.69
C GLU A 145 27.13 4.34 0.19
N SER A 146 28.11 4.70 1.01
CA SER A 146 28.77 3.80 1.97
C SER A 146 27.96 3.57 3.25
N ASP A 147 26.91 4.36 3.50
CA ASP A 147 26.21 4.37 4.78
C ASP A 147 25.32 3.13 4.89
N CYS A 148 25.50 2.40 5.99
CA CYS A 148 24.65 1.25 6.32
C CYS A 148 23.37 1.74 7.00
N ILE A 149 22.41 2.19 6.18
CA ILE A 149 21.13 2.75 6.64
C ILE A 149 20.09 1.65 6.80
N PHE A 150 19.43 1.66 7.96
CA PHE A 150 18.33 0.80 8.31
C PHE A 150 17.06 1.62 8.53
N ALA A 151 15.93 1.05 8.14
CA ALA A 151 14.61 1.64 8.35
C ALA A 151 13.85 0.81 9.40
N PHE A 152 13.36 1.46 10.44
CA PHE A 152 12.53 0.84 11.47
C PHE A 152 11.16 1.50 11.53
N GLU A 153 10.13 0.67 11.57
CA GLU A 153 8.78 1.12 11.87
C GLU A 153 8.66 1.36 13.38
N THR A 154 8.21 2.55 13.76
CA THR A 154 8.07 2.93 15.17
C THR A 154 6.67 3.43 15.48
N PRO A 155 6.12 3.11 16.67
CA PRO A 155 4.92 3.77 17.17
C PRO A 155 5.15 5.28 17.33
N GLU A 156 4.10 6.08 17.18
CA GLU A 156 4.18 7.54 17.05
C GLU A 156 4.91 8.28 18.20
N ILE A 157 5.00 7.64 19.37
CA ILE A 157 5.61 8.15 20.62
C ILE A 157 7.16 8.11 20.57
N PHE A 158 7.75 7.40 19.61
CA PHE A 158 9.20 7.25 19.56
C PHE A 158 9.89 8.55 19.14
N ARG A 159 10.72 9.11 20.03
CA ARG A 159 11.62 10.23 19.75
C ARG A 159 13.07 9.74 19.76
N PRO A 160 13.77 9.74 18.62
CA PRO A 160 15.15 9.25 18.54
C PRO A 160 16.15 10.11 19.34
N GLU A 161 15.79 11.35 19.66
CA GLU A 161 16.61 12.32 20.42
C GLU A 161 17.10 11.81 21.79
N GLY A 162 16.41 10.83 22.40
CA GLY A 162 16.73 10.31 23.72
C GLY A 162 17.73 9.15 23.76
N ILE A 163 18.05 8.51 22.63
CA ILE A 163 18.86 7.29 22.62
C ILE A 163 20.35 7.60 22.73
N LEU A 164 20.81 8.64 22.04
CA LEU A 164 22.21 9.07 22.07
C LEU A 164 22.57 9.80 23.38
N SER A 165 21.61 10.37 24.09
CA SER A 165 21.85 11.09 25.35
C SER A 165 22.01 10.16 26.57
N GLN A 166 21.84 8.85 26.41
CA GLN A 166 21.96 7.86 27.48
C GLN A 166 23.29 7.07 27.43
N ARG A 167 24.24 7.48 26.58
CA ARG A 167 25.63 7.00 26.60
C ARG A 167 26.52 7.90 27.46
#